data_AF-A0A957U8G4-F1
#
_entry.id   AF-A0A957U8G4-F1
#
_cell.length_a   1.000
_cell.length_b   1.000
_cell.length_c   1.000
_cell.angle_alpha   90.00
_cell.angle_beta   90.00
_cell.angle_gamma   90.00
#
_symmetry.space_group_name_H-M   'P 1'
#
loop_
_entity.id
_entity.type
_entity.pdbx_description
1 polymer ?
#
loop_
_entity_poly.entity_id
_entity_poly.type
_entity_poly.pdbx_seq_one_letter_code
_entity_poly.pdbx_strand_id
1 'polypeptide(L)'
;MIDFEIIQSAFTNLVANAIDYAPRLVTAFIILLAGWLLAKGISTLVQRLGEKLRLEELLDRTGIKAGLEKAQINRTGTQLLGMLLYWIIFLNFILIALESLGLTAVVEPLRNLIAFLPRLLAALATLSLASAARVLGAPGISPFVLVALLLAVALGWRLWTGRRG
;
A
#
# COMPACT_ATOMS: atom_id res chain seq x y z
N MET A 1 -10.35 2.06 -52.45
CA MET A 1 -10.85 0.73 -52.01
C MET A 1 -10.03 0.43 -50.76
N ILE A 2 -10.62 0.36 -49.57
CA ILE A 2 -9.85 -0.09 -48.41
C ILE A 2 -9.58 -1.57 -48.70
N ASP A 3 -8.32 -1.91 -48.97
CA ASP A 3 -7.97 -3.24 -49.40
C ASP A 3 -8.28 -4.23 -48.27
N PHE A 4 -9.01 -5.29 -48.61
CA PHE A 4 -9.38 -6.37 -47.68
C PHE A 4 -8.15 -6.94 -46.95
N GLU A 5 -6.97 -6.85 -47.57
CA GLU A 5 -5.66 -7.18 -46.99
C GLU A 5 -5.30 -6.36 -45.74
N ILE A 6 -5.71 -5.08 -45.67
CA ILE A 6 -5.46 -4.23 -44.49
C ILE A 6 -6.30 -4.73 -43.30
N ILE A 7 -7.54 -5.15 -43.56
CA ILE A 7 -8.42 -5.69 -42.51
C ILE A 7 -7.94 -7.07 -42.05
N GLN A 8 -7.53 -7.93 -42.99
CA GLN A 8 -6.97 -9.25 -42.67
C GLN A 8 -5.66 -9.15 -41.88
N SER A 9 -4.72 -8.32 -42.34
CA SER A 9 -3.45 -8.11 -41.62
C SER A 9 -3.67 -7.48 -40.25
N ALA A 10 -4.57 -6.51 -40.11
CA ALA A 10 -4.95 -5.97 -38.81
C ALA A 10 -5.54 -7.04 -37.90
N PHE A 11 -6.45 -7.88 -38.39
CA PHE A 11 -7.06 -8.96 -37.61
C PHE A 11 -6.02 -10.01 -37.17
N THR A 12 -5.16 -10.47 -38.09
CA THR A 12 -4.09 -11.43 -37.78
C THR A 12 -3.12 -10.85 -36.76
N ASN A 13 -2.76 -9.56 -36.86
CA ASN A 13 -1.91 -8.90 -35.88
C ASN A 13 -2.60 -8.76 -34.52
N LEU A 14 -3.90 -8.45 -34.46
CA LEU A 14 -4.65 -8.40 -33.19
C LEU A 14 -4.73 -9.76 -32.51
N VAL A 15 -4.98 -10.83 -33.29
CA VAL A 15 -5.03 -12.20 -32.78
C VAL A 15 -3.65 -12.68 -32.33
N ALA A 16 -2.60 -12.42 -33.10
CA ALA A 16 -1.22 -12.76 -32.71
C ALA A 16 -0.81 -12.06 -31.41
N ASN A 17 -1.09 -10.75 -31.29
CA ASN A 17 -0.86 -10.01 -30.06
C ASN A 17 -1.68 -10.57 -28.89
N ALA A 18 -2.95 -10.95 -29.09
CA ALA A 18 -3.79 -11.53 -28.05
C ALA A 18 -3.23 -12.85 -27.50
N ILE A 19 -2.66 -13.70 -28.36
CA ILE A 19 -2.00 -14.95 -27.95
C ILE A 19 -0.75 -14.65 -27.10
N ASP A 20 0.02 -13.62 -27.44
CA ASP A 20 1.20 -13.20 -26.67
C ASP A 20 0.87 -12.59 -25.31
N TYR A 21 -0.35 -12.07 -25.11
CA TYR A 21 -0.81 -11.58 -23.80
C TYR A 21 -1.23 -12.71 -22.85
N ALA A 22 -1.59 -13.90 -23.34
CA ALA A 22 -2.07 -14.98 -22.49
C ALA A 22 -1.05 -15.43 -21.42
N PRO A 23 0.26 -15.63 -21.73
CA PRO A 23 1.27 -15.92 -20.71
C PRO A 23 1.48 -14.78 -19.71
N ARG A 24 1.36 -13.53 -20.16
CA ARG A 24 1.50 -12.34 -19.32
C ARG A 24 0.34 -12.21 -18.33
N LEU A 25 -0.88 -12.54 -18.76
CA LEU A 25 -2.05 -12.59 -17.88
C LEU A 25 -1.88 -13.63 -16.76
N VAL A 26 -1.35 -14.82 -17.07
CA VAL A 26 -1.03 -15.83 -16.06
C VAL A 26 0.00 -15.30 -15.06
N THR A 27 1.06 -14.65 -15.55
CA THR A 27 2.11 -14.06 -14.71
C THR A 27 1.53 -12.98 -13.79
N ALA A 28 0.75 -12.04 -14.33
CA ALA A 28 0.06 -11.00 -13.58
C ALA A 28 -0.87 -11.60 -12.51
N PHE A 29 -1.61 -12.66 -12.85
CA PHE A 29 -2.49 -13.35 -11.91
C PHE A 29 -1.73 -13.98 -10.74
N ILE A 30 -0.60 -14.65 -11.01
CA ILE A 30 0.29 -15.19 -9.97
C ILE A 30 0.81 -14.08 -9.05
N ILE A 31 1.24 -12.95 -9.62
CA ILE A 31 1.70 -11.78 -8.86
C ILE A 31 0.60 -11.24 -7.94
N LEU A 32 -0.63 -11.12 -8.45
CA LEU A 32 -1.78 -10.65 -7.67
C LEU A 32 -2.11 -11.62 -6.52
N LEU A 33 -2.10 -12.93 -6.78
CA LEU A 33 -2.33 -13.94 -5.74
C LEU A 33 -1.25 -13.88 -4.64
N ALA A 34 0.02 -13.79 -5.02
CA ALA A 34 1.12 -13.63 -4.07
C ALA A 34 0.99 -12.34 -3.25
N GLY A 35 0.65 -11.23 -3.92
CA GLY A 35 0.43 -9.95 -3.29
C GLY A 35 -0.72 -9.94 -2.30
N TRP A 36 -1.84 -10.55 -2.65
CA TRP A 36 -3.00 -10.70 -1.77
C TRP A 36 -2.63 -11.46 -0.49
N LEU A 37 -1.92 -12.57 -0.63
CA LEU A 37 -1.53 -13.42 0.49
C LEU A 37 -0.54 -12.70 1.42
N LEU A 38 0.46 -12.01 0.85
CA LEU A 38 1.44 -11.22 1.59
C LEU A 38 0.79 -10.03 2.30
N ALA A 39 -0.08 -9.28 1.61
CA ALA A 39 -0.80 -8.14 2.18
C ALA A 39 -1.66 -8.57 3.37
N LYS A 40 -2.40 -9.69 3.22
CA LYS A 40 -3.22 -10.24 4.30
C LYS A 40 -2.37 -10.69 5.48
N GLY A 41 -1.23 -11.33 5.23
CA GLY A 41 -0.29 -11.77 6.26
C GLY A 41 0.26 -10.60 7.07
N ILE A 42 0.77 -9.57 6.40
CA ILE A 42 1.33 -8.36 7.04
C ILE A 42 0.25 -7.60 7.81
N SER A 43 -0.92 -7.40 7.22
CA SER A 43 -2.06 -6.74 7.86
C SER A 43 -2.44 -7.43 9.17
N THR A 44 -2.56 -8.76 9.13
CA THR A 44 -2.88 -9.56 10.33
C THR A 44 -1.79 -9.47 11.38
N LEU A 45 -0.52 -9.50 10.96
CA LEU A 45 0.62 -9.39 11.87
C LEU A 45 0.63 -8.04 12.59
N VAL A 46 0.40 -6.94 11.86
CA VAL A 46 0.34 -5.59 12.44
C VAL A 46 -0.81 -5.46 13.42
N GLN A 47 -1.99 -6.00 13.09
CA GLN A 47 -3.13 -6.00 14.01
C GLN A 47 -2.81 -6.73 15.32
N ARG A 48 -2.26 -7.94 15.22
CA ARG A 48 -1.88 -8.75 16.39
C ARG A 48 -0.79 -8.10 17.24
N LEU A 49 0.20 -7.48 16.60
CA LEU A 49 1.27 -6.78 17.32
C LEU A 49 0.75 -5.51 17.99
N GLY A 50 -0.13 -4.76 17.33
CA GLY A 50 -0.71 -3.55 17.92
C GLY A 50 -1.61 -3.81 19.11
N GLU A 51 -2.36 -4.91 19.10
CA GLU A 51 -3.12 -5.39 20.26
C GLU A 51 -2.18 -5.73 21.43
N LYS A 52 -1.09 -6.47 21.17
CA LYS A 52 -0.09 -6.85 22.19
C LYS A 52 0.63 -5.65 22.80
N LEU A 53 0.92 -4.63 21.99
CA LEU A 53 1.66 -3.44 22.39
C LEU A 53 0.76 -2.32 22.96
N ARG A 54 -0.56 -2.56 23.11
CA ARG A 54 -1.54 -1.56 23.54
C ARG A 54 -1.48 -0.27 22.69
N LEU A 55 -1.18 -0.40 21.38
CA LEU A 55 -1.12 0.75 20.47
C LEU A 55 -2.45 1.50 20.39
N GLU A 56 -3.55 0.81 20.67
CA GLU A 56 -4.88 1.43 20.73
C GLU A 56 -4.95 2.57 21.74
N GLU A 57 -4.30 2.44 22.91
CA GLU A 57 -4.29 3.49 23.93
C GLU A 57 -3.50 4.73 23.48
N LEU A 58 -2.52 4.55 22.60
CA LEU A 58 -1.78 5.65 21.96
C LEU A 58 -2.61 6.29 20.85
N LEU A 59 -3.30 5.48 20.04
CA LEU A 59 -4.13 5.95 18.92
C LEU A 59 -5.38 6.70 19.42
N ASP A 60 -5.96 6.29 20.56
CA ASP A 60 -7.07 7.00 21.20
C ASP A 60 -6.70 8.45 21.53
N ARG A 61 -5.44 8.72 21.88
CA ARG A 61 -4.94 10.07 22.20
C ARG A 61 -4.64 10.91 20.97
N THR A 62 -4.60 10.32 19.78
CA THR A 62 -4.34 11.03 18.51
C THR A 62 -5.60 11.61 17.86
N GLY A 63 -6.77 11.44 18.50
CA GLY A 63 -8.06 11.88 17.97
C GLY A 63 -8.66 10.98 16.88
N ILE A 64 -7.97 9.87 16.55
CA ILE A 64 -8.45 8.86 15.59
C ILE A 64 -9.80 8.30 16.05
N LYS A 65 -9.92 7.94 17.33
CA LYS A 65 -11.18 7.43 17.90
C LYS A 65 -12.35 8.40 17.72
N ALA A 66 -12.15 9.68 18.00
CA ALA A 66 -13.18 10.70 17.81
C ALA A 66 -13.58 10.87 16.33
N GLY A 67 -12.64 10.69 15.40
CA GLY A 67 -12.92 10.67 13.96
C GLY A 67 -13.73 9.44 13.53
N LEU A 68 -13.45 8.28 14.13
CA LEU A 68 -14.15 7.03 13.84
C LEU A 68 -15.56 6.98 14.41
N GLU A 69 -15.74 7.47 15.64
CA GLU A 69 -17.06 7.62 16.25
C GLU A 69 -17.94 8.57 15.43
N LYS A 70 -17.39 9.69 14.94
CA LYS A 70 -18.10 10.61 14.02
C LYS A 70 -18.48 9.95 12.70
N ALA A 71 -17.65 9.04 12.20
CA ALA A 71 -17.91 8.30 10.96
C ALA A 71 -18.78 7.06 11.17
N GLN A 72 -19.24 6.78 12.40
CA GLN A 72 -19.96 5.56 12.80
C GLN A 72 -19.20 4.27 12.43
N ILE A 73 -17.87 4.31 12.47
CA ILE A 73 -17.00 3.19 12.14
C ILE A 73 -16.68 2.42 13.43
N ASN A 74 -17.24 1.22 13.57
CA ASN A 74 -16.96 0.30 14.68
C ASN A 74 -15.67 -0.51 14.43
N ARG A 75 -14.53 0.19 14.28
CA ARG A 75 -13.21 -0.43 14.10
C ARG A 75 -12.18 0.25 14.99
N THR A 76 -11.19 -0.50 15.45
CA THR A 76 -10.07 0.02 16.23
C THR A 76 -9.07 0.75 15.33
N GLY A 77 -8.31 1.70 15.87
CA GLY A 77 -7.26 2.42 15.14
C GLY A 77 -6.22 1.44 14.58
N THR A 78 -5.89 0.40 15.35
CA THR A 78 -4.97 -0.66 14.92
C THR A 78 -5.54 -1.50 13.76
N GLN A 79 -6.84 -1.79 13.76
CA GLN A 79 -7.50 -2.51 12.65
C GLN A 79 -7.46 -1.70 11.36
N LEU A 80 -7.70 -0.39 11.45
CA LEU A 80 -7.63 0.50 10.30
C LEU A 80 -6.22 0.63 9.75
N LEU A 81 -5.22 0.74 10.60
CA LEU A 81 -3.81 0.71 10.16
C LEU A 81 -3.48 -0.59 9.42
N GLY A 82 -3.92 -1.73 9.95
CA GLY A 82 -3.78 -3.01 9.25
C GLY A 82 -4.49 -3.02 7.90
N MET A 83 -5.71 -2.46 7.81
CA MET A 83 -6.46 -2.37 6.55
C MET A 83 -5.79 -1.43 5.54
N LEU A 84 -5.26 -0.29 5.99
CA LEU A 84 -4.53 0.65 5.14
C LEU A 84 -3.25 0.01 4.59
N LEU A 85 -2.49 -0.69 5.43
CA LEU A 85 -1.29 -1.42 4.99
C LEU A 85 -1.64 -2.53 4.00
N TYR A 86 -2.73 -3.26 4.23
CA TYR A 86 -3.22 -4.26 3.27
C TYR A 86 -3.40 -3.62 1.88
N TRP A 87 -4.13 -2.49 1.80
CA TRP A 87 -4.39 -1.83 0.54
C TRP A 87 -3.12 -1.27 -0.11
N ILE A 88 -2.23 -0.64 0.66
CA ILE A 88 -0.96 -0.10 0.13
C ILE A 88 -0.10 -1.23 -0.46
N ILE A 89 0.05 -2.33 0.27
CA ILE A 89 0.84 -3.48 -0.20
C ILE A 89 0.17 -4.08 -1.43
N PHE A 90 -1.13 -4.34 -1.40
CA PHE A 90 -1.85 -4.93 -2.51
C PHE A 90 -1.82 -4.05 -3.77
N LEU A 91 -1.95 -2.73 -3.62
CA LEU A 91 -1.80 -1.77 -4.73
C LEU A 91 -0.40 -1.81 -5.36
N ASN A 92 0.65 -2.01 -4.57
CA ASN A 92 2.00 -2.22 -5.13
C ASN A 92 2.08 -3.49 -5.96
N PHE A 93 1.45 -4.59 -5.53
CA PHE A 93 1.38 -5.81 -6.32
C PHE A 93 0.54 -5.64 -7.59
N ILE A 94 -0.54 -4.84 -7.53
CA ILE A 94 -1.29 -4.46 -8.73
C ILE A 94 -0.39 -3.71 -9.71
N LEU A 95 0.42 -2.75 -9.27
CA LEU A 95 1.38 -2.07 -10.17
C LEU A 95 2.33 -3.07 -10.84
N ILE A 96 2.94 -3.97 -10.07
CA ILE A 96 3.87 -4.98 -10.61
C ILE A 96 3.14 -5.90 -11.60
N ALA A 97 1.90 -6.27 -11.33
CA ALA A 97 1.08 -7.05 -12.26
C ALA A 97 0.78 -6.26 -13.55
N LEU A 98 0.39 -4.98 -13.45
CA LEU A 98 0.15 -4.11 -14.61
C LEU A 98 1.42 -3.87 -15.43
N GLU A 99 2.57 -3.74 -14.78
CA GLU A 99 3.89 -3.69 -15.42
C GLU A 99 4.18 -4.96 -16.21
N SER A 100 3.89 -6.15 -15.64
CA SER A 100 4.07 -7.43 -16.33
C SER A 100 3.16 -7.59 -17.56
N LEU A 101 2.03 -6.88 -17.59
CA LEU A 101 1.14 -6.80 -18.76
C LEU A 101 1.65 -5.80 -19.82
N GLY A 102 2.63 -4.96 -19.50
CA GLY A 102 3.14 -3.91 -20.38
C GLY A 102 2.30 -2.63 -20.39
N LEU A 103 1.43 -2.41 -19.37
CA LEU A 103 0.54 -1.25 -19.28
C LEU A 103 1.23 -0.01 -18.71
N THR A 104 2.41 0.33 -19.22
CA THR A 104 3.30 1.36 -18.64
C THR A 104 2.65 2.74 -18.57
N ALA A 105 1.81 3.09 -19.55
CA ALA A 105 1.07 4.36 -19.58
C ALA A 105 0.10 4.54 -18.40
N VAL A 106 -0.42 3.44 -17.85
CA VAL A 106 -1.33 3.45 -16.69
C VAL A 106 -0.53 3.33 -15.38
N VAL A 107 0.58 2.61 -15.40
CA VAL A 107 1.45 2.38 -14.23
C VAL A 107 2.06 3.67 -13.71
N GLU A 108 2.57 4.55 -14.58
CA GLU A 108 3.28 5.78 -14.22
C GLU A 108 2.45 6.70 -13.30
N PRO A 109 1.23 7.13 -13.68
CA PRO A 109 0.39 7.96 -12.81
C PRO A 109 0.02 7.26 -11.50
N LEU A 110 -0.30 5.96 -11.56
CA LEU A 110 -0.68 5.18 -10.39
C LEU A 110 0.48 4.99 -9.41
N ARG A 111 1.72 4.84 -9.90
CA ARG A 111 2.91 4.73 -9.05
C ARG A 111 3.08 5.97 -8.20
N ASN A 112 2.93 7.16 -8.79
CA ASN A 112 3.04 8.43 -8.07
C ASN A 112 1.95 8.57 -7.01
N LEU A 113 0.71 8.20 -7.35
CA LEU A 113 -0.41 8.23 -6.41
C LEU A 113 -0.21 7.26 -5.24
N ILE A 114 0.22 6.03 -5.52
CA ILE A 114 0.47 5.00 -4.50
C ILE A 114 1.65 5.39 -3.61
N ALA A 115 2.70 6.01 -4.16
CA ALA A 115 3.84 6.49 -3.38
C ALA A 115 3.50 7.67 -2.46
N PHE A 116 2.44 8.42 -2.77
CA PHE A 116 1.96 9.52 -1.94
C PHE A 116 1.26 9.03 -0.65
N LEU A 117 0.52 7.91 -0.72
CA LEU A 117 -0.23 7.36 0.41
C LEU A 117 0.61 7.15 1.68
N PRO A 118 1.77 6.45 1.65
CA PRO A 118 2.62 6.30 2.84
C PRO A 118 3.14 7.62 3.39
N ARG A 119 3.50 8.57 2.51
CA ARG A 119 4.03 9.89 2.89
C ARG A 119 2.97 10.72 3.60
N LEU A 120 1.74 10.69 3.08
CA LEU A 120 0.60 11.36 3.69
C LEU A 120 0.31 10.78 5.08
N LEU A 121 0.28 9.45 5.20
CA LEU A 121 0.06 8.78 6.49
C LEU A 121 1.16 9.12 7.50
N ALA A 122 2.43 9.12 7.07
CA ALA A 122 3.55 9.51 7.93
C ALA A 122 3.43 10.98 8.40
N ALA A 123 3.02 11.88 7.51
CA ALA A 123 2.79 13.28 7.85
C ALA A 123 1.64 13.43 8.87
N LEU A 124 0.50 12.77 8.64
CA LEU A 124 -0.64 12.80 9.56
C LEU A 124 -0.31 12.19 10.92
N ALA A 125 0.41 11.07 10.95
CA ALA A 125 0.86 10.43 12.19
C ALA A 125 1.82 11.33 12.97
N THR A 126 2.73 12.02 12.28
CA THR A 126 3.66 12.96 12.94
C THR A 126 2.92 14.17 13.50
N LEU A 127 1.91 14.69 12.79
CA LEU A 127 1.10 15.81 13.26
C LEU A 127 0.27 15.47 14.50
N SER A 128 -0.40 14.32 14.50
CA SER A 128 -1.26 13.89 15.62
C SER A 128 -0.46 13.56 16.87
N LEU A 129 0.74 13.03 16.68
CA LEU A 129 1.67 12.75 17.76
C LEU A 129 2.33 14.02 18.31
N ALA A 130 2.69 14.96 17.43
CA ALA A 130 3.26 16.24 17.83
C ALA A 130 2.25 17.13 18.58
N SER A 131 0.94 16.97 18.35
CA SER A 131 -0.09 17.63 19.16
C SER A 131 -0.26 16.93 20.51
N ALA A 132 -0.32 15.59 20.55
CA ALA A 132 -0.45 14.82 21.79
C ALA A 132 0.75 15.04 22.75
N ALA A 133 1.98 15.08 22.22
CA ALA A 133 3.17 15.35 23.02
C ALA A 133 3.16 16.76 23.65
N ARG A 134 2.64 17.77 22.94
CA ARG A 134 2.48 19.13 23.46
C ARG A 134 1.43 19.22 24.56
N VAL A 135 0.35 18.44 24.46
CA VAL A 135 -0.77 18.47 25.41
C VAL A 135 -0.45 17.72 26.71
N LEU A 136 0.33 16.64 26.65
CA LEU A 136 0.53 15.77 27.83
C LEU A 136 1.64 16.21 28.78
N GLY A 137 2.60 17.05 28.37
CA GLY A 137 3.76 17.41 29.20
C GLY A 137 4.54 16.21 29.77
N ALA A 138 4.24 14.99 29.31
CA ALA A 138 4.62 13.75 29.97
C ALA A 138 5.83 13.11 29.28
N PRO A 139 6.89 12.76 30.03
CA PRO A 139 7.93 11.87 29.56
C PRO A 139 7.34 10.44 29.49
N GLY A 140 7.34 9.80 28.31
CA GLY A 140 6.88 8.41 28.27
C GLY A 140 6.77 7.70 26.93
N ILE A 141 6.46 8.40 25.83
CA ILE A 141 6.75 7.82 24.50
C ILE A 141 8.19 8.22 24.22
N SER A 142 9.12 7.29 24.48
CA SER A 142 10.52 7.60 24.21
C SER A 142 10.63 8.03 22.74
N PRO A 143 11.30 9.16 22.43
CA PRO A 143 11.54 9.60 21.05
C PRO A 143 12.07 8.46 20.17
N PHE A 144 12.78 7.52 20.80
CA PHE A 144 13.27 6.28 20.21
C PHE A 144 12.19 5.38 19.63
N VAL A 145 10.97 5.29 20.17
CA VAL A 145 9.89 4.47 19.59
C VAL A 145 9.36 5.10 18.30
N LEU A 146 9.26 6.43 18.27
CA LEU A 146 8.78 7.19 17.11
C LEU A 146 9.80 7.17 15.99
N VAL A 147 11.07 7.36 16.36
CA VAL A 147 12.21 7.17 15.49
C VAL A 147 12.29 5.71 15.04
N ALA A 148 12.05 4.71 15.91
CA ALA A 148 12.08 3.30 15.52
C ALA A 148 10.95 2.93 14.55
N LEU A 149 9.76 3.52 14.67
CA LEU A 149 8.64 3.30 13.74
C LEU A 149 8.88 3.98 12.39
N LEU A 150 9.35 5.23 12.41
CA LEU A 150 9.78 5.94 11.21
C LEU A 150 10.96 5.25 10.53
N LEU A 151 11.93 4.76 11.31
CA LEU A 151 13.04 3.95 10.82
C LEU A 151 12.56 2.60 10.33
N ALA A 152 11.59 1.93 10.95
CA ALA A 152 11.07 0.66 10.44
C ALA A 152 10.38 0.85 9.08
N VAL A 153 9.60 1.93 8.92
CA VAL A 153 8.97 2.31 7.65
C VAL A 153 10.01 2.76 6.61
N ALA A 154 10.99 3.58 7.00
CA ALA A 154 12.04 4.10 6.12
C ALA A 154 13.09 3.04 5.75
N LEU A 155 13.48 2.17 6.69
CA LEU A 155 14.35 1.02 6.45
C LEU A 155 13.63 -0.03 5.62
N GLY A 156 12.33 -0.26 5.86
CA GLY A 156 11.50 -1.10 4.98
C GLY A 156 11.53 -0.60 3.53
N TRP A 157 11.46 0.71 3.32
CA TRP A 157 11.58 1.34 2.00
C TRP A 157 13.01 1.22 1.43
N ARG A 158 14.03 1.48 2.24
CA ARG A 158 15.45 1.45 1.83
C ARG A 158 15.95 0.03 1.51
N LEU A 159 15.43 -0.99 2.20
CA LEU A 159 15.75 -2.39 1.94
C LEU A 159 15.09 -2.92 0.65
N TRP A 160 13.95 -2.35 0.25
CA TRP A 160 13.30 -2.66 -1.03
C TRP A 160 13.99 -1.99 -2.23
N THR A 161 14.50 -0.76 -2.07
CA THR A 161 15.18 -0.04 -3.15
C THR A 161 16.65 -0.42 -3.34
N GLY A 162 17.31 -0.97 -2.31
CA GLY A 162 18.75 -1.26 -2.33
C GLY A 162 19.18 -2.60 -2.92
N ARG A 163 18.26 -3.41 -3.47
CA ARG A 163 18.55 -4.79 -3.92
C ARG A 163 18.13 -5.07 -5.36
N ARG A 164 18.24 -4.07 -6.23
CA ARG A 164 18.11 -4.20 -7.69
C ARG A 164 19.15 -3.33 -8.41
N GLY A 165 20.40 -3.47 -7.99
CA GLY A 165 21.58 -3.16 -8.79
C GLY A 165 22.27 -4.47 -9.15
#